data_AF-A0A5R2MY76-F1
#
_entry.id   AF-A0A5R2MY76-F1
#
_cell.length_a   1.000
_cell.length_b   1.000
_cell.length_c   1.000
_cell.angle_alpha   90.00
_cell.angle_beta   90.00
_cell.angle_gamma   90.00
#
_symmetry.space_group_name_H-M   'P 1'
#
loop_
_entity.id
_entity.type
_entity.pdbx_description
1 polymer ?
#
loop_
_entity_poly.entity_id
_entity_poly.type
_entity_poly.pdbx_seq_one_letter_code
_entity_poly.pdbx_strand_id
1 'polypeptide(L)'
;VAFATLDARYRTDATSLFSLVRNLGSSIGVSVVTVLLVRNTQINHAELSAFINPFNPNLWAVSPAAAGGAPTALSQVDRMVNLQAMMISYVNDFKILMMMTLAAIPFVLLLRKPKT
;
A
#
# COMPACT_ATOMS: atom_id res chain seq x y z
N VAL A 1 24.13 -9.05 18.09
CA VAL A 1 23.31 -10.26 18.34
C VAL A 1 23.18 -11.14 17.10
N ALA A 2 22.90 -10.61 15.89
CA ALA A 2 22.76 -11.40 14.65
C ALA A 2 23.98 -12.25 14.23
N PHE A 3 25.21 -11.88 14.62
CA PHE A 3 26.45 -12.63 14.30
C PHE A 3 27.20 -13.12 15.55
N ALA A 4 26.53 -13.13 16.71
CA ALA A 4 27.18 -13.46 17.98
C ALA A 4 27.61 -14.94 18.06
N THR A 5 26.93 -15.83 17.34
CA THR A 5 27.22 -17.28 17.29
C THR A 5 28.13 -17.69 16.13
N LEU A 6 28.66 -16.73 15.35
CA LEU A 6 29.47 -16.98 14.17
C LEU A 6 30.96 -16.65 14.41
N ASP A 7 31.84 -17.53 13.93
CA ASP A 7 33.30 -17.38 14.01
C ASP A 7 33.77 -16.08 13.33
N ALA A 8 34.79 -15.42 13.89
CA ALA A 8 35.16 -14.04 13.55
C ALA A 8 35.49 -13.87 12.06
N ARG A 9 36.05 -14.92 11.43
CA ARG A 9 36.34 -15.02 10.00
C ARG A 9 35.12 -14.83 9.10
N TYR A 10 33.94 -15.29 9.51
CA TYR A 10 32.73 -15.29 8.68
C TYR A 10 31.82 -14.08 8.93
N ARG A 11 32.16 -13.21 9.88
CA ARG A 11 31.33 -12.04 10.24
C ARG A 11 31.26 -11.01 9.12
N THR A 12 32.32 -10.84 8.34
CA THR A 12 32.36 -9.90 7.21
C THR A 12 31.42 -10.34 6.08
N ASP A 13 31.51 -11.62 5.68
CA ASP A 13 30.64 -12.21 4.67
C ASP A 13 29.17 -12.21 5.12
N ALA A 14 28.91 -12.59 6.37
CA ALA A 14 27.56 -12.60 6.94
C ALA A 14 26.93 -11.19 6.99
N THR A 15 27.73 -10.15 7.24
CA THR A 15 27.27 -8.74 7.22
C THR A 15 26.89 -8.30 5.80
N SER A 16 27.67 -8.70 4.79
CA SER A 16 27.38 -8.39 3.39
C SER A 16 26.10 -9.09 2.91
N LEU A 17 25.91 -10.35 3.30
CA LEU A 17 24.71 -11.13 2.96
C LEU A 17 23.45 -10.56 3.63
N PHE A 18 23.56 -10.17 4.90
CA PHE A 18 22.45 -9.54 5.62
C PHE A 18 22.02 -8.22 4.96
N SER A 19 22.98 -7.38 4.57
CA SER A 19 22.70 -6.14 3.84
C SER A 19 22.03 -6.41 2.49
N LEU A 20 22.49 -7.43 1.76
CA LEU A 20 21.91 -7.83 0.47
C LEU A 20 20.44 -8.27 0.63
N VAL A 21 20.17 -9.18 1.56
CA VAL A 21 18.81 -9.69 1.83
C VAL A 21 17.90 -8.54 2.27
N ARG A 22 18.38 -7.63 3.11
CA ARG A 22 17.62 -6.45 3.55
C ARG A 22 17.28 -5.52 2.40
N ASN A 23 18.25 -5.19 1.55
CA ASN A 23 18.05 -4.29 0.41
C ASN A 23 17.10 -4.91 -0.62
N LEU A 24 17.24 -6.22 -0.87
CA LEU A 24 16.34 -6.96 -1.75
C LEU A 24 14.92 -7.01 -1.19
N GLY A 25 14.77 -7.34 0.10
CA GLY A 25 13.48 -7.37 0.79
C GLY A 25 12.79 -6.01 0.76
N SER A 26 13.53 -4.93 1.01
CA SER A 26 13.02 -3.55 0.89
C SER A 26 12.52 -3.25 -0.53
N SER A 27 13.29 -3.63 -1.55
CA SER A 27 12.95 -3.37 -2.95
C SER A 27 11.70 -4.13 -3.39
N ILE A 28 11.57 -5.40 -2.97
CA ILE A 28 10.38 -6.23 -3.23
C ILE A 28 9.17 -5.62 -2.52
N GLY A 29 9.31 -5.24 -1.25
CA GLY A 29 8.23 -4.64 -0.47
C GLY A 29 7.68 -3.36 -1.12
N VAL A 30 8.56 -2.43 -1.48
CA VAL A 30 8.17 -1.19 -2.16
C VAL A 30 7.49 -1.47 -3.50
N SER A 31 8.02 -2.41 -4.28
CA SER A 31 7.45 -2.77 -5.59
C SER A 31 6.04 -3.33 -5.47
N VAL A 32 5.82 -4.25 -4.54
CA VAL A 32 4.49 -4.85 -4.29
C VAL A 32 3.49 -3.80 -3.84
N VAL A 33 3.86 -2.96 -2.86
CA VAL A 33 2.97 -1.88 -2.38
C VAL A 33 2.64 -0.91 -3.49
N THR A 34 3.62 -0.54 -4.33
CA THR A 34 3.38 0.38 -5.46
C THR A 34 2.40 -0.21 -6.48
N VAL A 35 2.54 -1.49 -6.83
CA VAL A 35 1.61 -2.18 -7.74
C VAL A 35 0.21 -2.23 -7.14
N LEU A 36 0.09 -2.56 -5.85
CA LEU A 36 -1.19 -2.61 -5.14
C LEU A 36 -1.84 -1.22 -5.09
N LEU A 37 -1.08 -0.17 -4.78
CA LEU A 37 -1.57 1.21 -4.76
C LEU A 37 -2.20 1.60 -6.10
N VAL A 38 -1.48 1.38 -7.20
CA VAL A 38 -1.96 1.73 -8.55
C VAL A 38 -3.20 0.91 -8.90
N ARG A 39 -3.15 -0.40 -8.69
CA ARG A 39 -4.26 -1.30 -9.01
C ARG A 39 -5.52 -0.99 -8.19
N ASN A 40 -5.36 -0.82 -6.88
CA ASN A 40 -6.47 -0.53 -5.98
C ASN A 40 -7.05 0.86 -6.26
N THR A 41 -6.21 1.84 -6.64
CA THR A 41 -6.71 3.17 -7.01
C THR A 41 -7.64 3.08 -8.21
N GLN A 42 -7.28 2.30 -9.23
CA GLN A 42 -8.14 2.10 -10.41
C GLN A 42 -9.44 1.36 -10.07
N ILE A 43 -9.38 0.34 -9.22
CA ILE A 43 -10.57 -0.40 -8.76
C ILE A 43 -11.51 0.53 -7.99
N ASN A 44 -10.99 1.25 -6.99
CA ASN A 44 -11.78 2.19 -6.19
C ASN A 44 -12.33 3.34 -7.05
N HIS A 45 -11.57 3.81 -8.04
CA HIS A 45 -12.05 4.82 -8.98
C HIS A 45 -13.23 4.32 -9.80
N ALA A 46 -13.14 3.09 -10.34
CA ALA A 46 -14.22 2.47 -11.10
C ALA A 46 -15.48 2.31 -10.22
N GLU A 47 -15.32 1.80 -8.99
CA GLU A 47 -16.43 1.64 -8.05
C GLU A 47 -17.08 2.98 -7.67
N LEU A 48 -16.29 4.00 -7.33
CA LEU A 48 -16.81 5.32 -6.98
C LEU A 48 -17.46 6.03 -8.17
N SER A 49 -16.85 5.93 -9.36
CA SER A 49 -17.38 6.54 -10.58
C SER A 49 -18.73 5.95 -11.01
N ALA A 50 -19.04 4.71 -10.65
CA ALA A 50 -20.33 4.07 -10.94
C ALA A 50 -21.52 4.83 -10.30
N PHE A 51 -21.28 5.55 -9.21
CA PHE A 51 -22.29 6.38 -8.55
C PHE A 51 -22.49 7.74 -9.22
N ILE A 52 -21.60 8.13 -10.13
CA ILE A 52 -21.70 9.36 -10.93
C ILE A 52 -22.53 9.07 -12.17
N ASN A 53 -23.85 9.06 -11.98
CA ASN A 53 -24.80 8.90 -13.08
C ASN A 53 -25.98 9.88 -12.94
N PRO A 54 -26.62 10.28 -14.06
CA PRO A 54 -27.74 11.23 -14.05
C PRO A 54 -28.99 10.73 -13.32
N PHE A 55 -29.07 9.43 -13.00
CA PHE A 55 -30.23 8.85 -12.31
C PHE A 55 -30.06 8.87 -10.78
N ASN A 56 -28.89 9.26 -10.28
CA ASN A 56 -28.61 9.34 -8.85
C ASN A 56 -29.11 10.69 -8.28
N PRO A 57 -30.14 10.71 -7.41
CA PRO A 57 -30.66 11.94 -6.84
C PRO A 57 -29.61 12.69 -5.98
N ASN A 58 -28.64 11.98 -5.40
CA ASN A 58 -27.57 12.61 -4.62
C ASN A 58 -26.62 13.42 -5.52
N LEU A 59 -26.40 12.99 -6.76
CA LEU A 59 -25.58 13.74 -7.71
C LEU A 59 -26.27 15.05 -8.11
N TRP A 60 -27.58 15.02 -8.32
CA TRP A 60 -28.39 16.22 -8.57
C TRP A 60 -28.37 17.20 -7.39
N ALA A 61 -28.36 16.70 -6.15
CA ALA A 61 -28.29 17.56 -4.96
C ALA A 61 -26.92 18.23 -4.80
N VAL A 62 -25.83 17.53 -5.11
CA VAL A 62 -24.45 18.03 -4.91
C VAL A 62 -23.95 18.83 -6.11
N SER A 63 -24.21 18.37 -7.33
CA SER A 63 -23.76 19.01 -8.57
C SER A 63 -24.77 18.80 -9.71
N PRO A 64 -25.81 19.65 -9.79
CA PRO A 64 -26.78 19.62 -10.89
C PRO A 64 -26.12 19.74 -12.26
N ALA A 65 -25.02 20.52 -12.37
CA ALA A 65 -24.28 20.69 -13.61
C ALA A 65 -23.58 19.40 -14.06
N ALA A 66 -23.02 18.62 -13.14
CA ALA A 66 -22.43 17.32 -13.46
C ALA A 66 -23.52 16.31 -13.82
N ALA A 67 -24.66 16.32 -13.11
CA ALA A 67 -25.80 15.46 -13.42
C ALA A 67 -26.41 15.78 -14.81
N GLY A 68 -26.40 17.06 -15.20
CA GLY A 68 -26.78 17.55 -16.52
C GLY A 68 -25.74 17.31 -17.62
N GLY A 69 -24.60 16.70 -17.32
CA GLY A 69 -23.59 16.33 -18.32
C GLY A 69 -22.59 17.42 -18.69
N ALA A 70 -22.50 18.52 -17.91
CA ALA A 70 -21.52 19.58 -18.19
C ALA A 70 -20.07 19.06 -18.04
N PRO A 71 -19.24 19.12 -19.10
CA PRO A 71 -17.90 18.52 -19.09
C PRO A 71 -16.98 19.07 -17.99
N THR A 72 -17.08 20.38 -17.70
CA THR A 72 -16.29 21.05 -16.65
C THR A 72 -16.66 20.52 -15.27
N ALA A 73 -17.95 20.41 -14.95
CA ALA A 73 -18.43 19.88 -13.68
C ALA A 73 -18.09 18.40 -13.51
N LEU A 74 -18.21 17.59 -14.58
CA LEU A 74 -17.80 16.19 -14.58
C LEU A 74 -16.30 16.02 -14.29
N SER A 75 -15.44 16.85 -14.89
CA SER A 75 -13.98 16.79 -14.62
C SER A 75 -13.62 17.13 -13.17
N GLN A 76 -14.38 18.04 -12.54
CA GLN A 76 -14.19 18.39 -11.13
C GLN A 76 -14.59 17.23 -10.21
N VAL A 77 -15.72 16.58 -10.51
CA VAL A 77 -16.20 15.40 -9.78
C VAL A 77 -15.24 14.23 -9.95
N ASP A 78 -14.78 13.96 -11.17
CA ASP A 78 -13.78 12.92 -11.47
C ASP A 78 -12.50 13.12 -10.66
N ARG A 79 -12.00 14.36 -10.57
CA ARG A 79 -10.83 14.67 -9.74
C ARG A 79 -11.06 14.37 -8.26
N MET A 80 -12.26 14.63 -7.73
CA MET A 80 -12.61 14.27 -6.35
C MET A 80 -12.70 12.76 -6.16
N VAL A 81 -13.31 12.05 -7.11
CA VAL A 81 -13.36 10.58 -7.13
C VAL A 81 -11.95 9.99 -7.11
N ASN A 82 -11.04 10.54 -7.92
CA ASN A 82 -9.65 10.12 -7.96
C ASN A 82 -8.93 10.31 -6.63
N LEU A 83 -9.08 11.48 -5.99
CA LEU A 83 -8.50 11.74 -4.67
C LEU A 83 -9.03 10.77 -3.60
N GLN A 84 -10.34 10.49 -3.62
CA GLN A 84 -10.94 9.53 -2.68
C GLN A 84 -10.48 8.10 -2.96
N ALA A 85 -10.39 7.69 -4.22
CA ALA A 85 -9.88 6.38 -4.62
C ALA A 85 -8.43 6.17 -4.17
N MET A 86 -7.58 7.20 -4.33
CA MET A 86 -6.20 7.18 -3.82
C MET A 86 -6.17 7.06 -2.29
N MET A 87 -7.00 7.82 -1.58
CA MET A 87 -7.08 7.77 -0.11
C MET A 87 -7.43 6.36 0.39
N ILE A 88 -8.47 5.73 -0.19
CA ILE A 88 -8.89 4.37 0.17
C ILE A 88 -7.75 3.38 -0.10
N SER A 89 -7.06 3.53 -1.23
CA SER A 89 -5.95 2.66 -1.61
C SER A 89 -4.77 2.77 -0.64
N TYR A 90 -4.40 3.98 -0.21
CA TYR A 90 -3.38 4.17 0.83
C TYR A 90 -3.78 3.50 2.15
N VAL A 91 -5.04 3.65 2.58
CA VAL A 91 -5.53 2.99 3.80
C VAL A 91 -5.43 1.47 3.68
N ASN A 92 -5.74 0.91 2.52
CA ASN A 92 -5.61 -0.52 2.26
C ASN A 92 -4.14 -0.98 2.32
N ASP A 93 -3.21 -0.21 1.75
CA ASP A 93 -1.78 -0.53 1.81
C ASP A 93 -1.25 -0.49 3.26
N PHE A 94 -1.69 0.48 4.07
CA PHE A 94 -1.35 0.52 5.50
C PHE A 94 -1.85 -0.72 6.25
N LYS A 95 -3.05 -1.21 5.94
CA LYS A 95 -3.57 -2.46 6.54
C LYS A 95 -2.72 -3.66 6.15
N ILE A 96 -2.26 -3.73 4.90
CA ILE A 96 -1.38 -4.80 4.43
C ILE A 96 -0.03 -4.75 5.15
N LEU A 97 0.57 -3.56 5.27
CA LEU A 97 1.83 -3.36 6.00
C LEU A 97 1.69 -3.71 7.49
N MET A 98 0.56 -3.37 8.11
CA MET A 98 0.24 -3.78 9.47
C MET A 98 0.17 -5.32 9.58
N MET A 99 -0.54 -5.99 8.68
CA MET A 99 -0.61 -7.46 8.67
C MET A 99 0.76 -8.11 8.45
N MET A 100 1.61 -7.56 7.57
CA MET A 100 2.97 -8.04 7.35
C MET A 100 3.84 -7.90 8.59
N THR A 101 3.76 -6.77 9.29
CA THR A 101 4.52 -6.56 10.54
C THR A 101 4.02 -7.48 11.66
N LEU A 102 2.71 -7.67 11.79
CA LEU A 102 2.13 -8.65 12.71
C LEU A 102 2.59 -10.09 12.40
N ALA A 103 2.64 -10.47 11.12
CA ALA A 103 3.15 -11.76 10.68
C ALA A 103 4.66 -11.93 10.96
N ALA A 104 5.42 -10.84 11.09
CA ALA A 104 6.83 -10.87 11.44
C ALA A 104 7.08 -11.14 12.94
N ILE A 105 6.13 -10.80 13.82
CA ILE A 105 6.24 -10.97 15.29
C ILE A 105 6.55 -12.42 15.71
N PRO A 106 5.85 -13.48 15.23
CA PRO A 106 6.15 -14.85 15.65
C PRO A 106 7.57 -15.30 15.27
N PHE A 107 8.16 -14.75 14.19
CA PHE A 107 9.55 -15.06 13.83
C PHE A 107 10.56 -14.51 14.84
N VAL A 108 10.21 -13.46 15.60
CA VAL A 108 11.04 -12.97 16.71
C VAL A 108 11.09 -13.97 17.86
N LEU A 109 10.01 -14.72 18.11
CA LEU A 109 10.02 -15.76 19.16
C LEU A 109 10.88 -16.97 18.79
N LEU A 110 11.07 -17.23 17.49
CA LEU A 110 11.96 -18.28 16.98
C LEU A 110 13.46 -17.90 17.08
N LEU A 111 13.78 -16.62 17.28
CA LEU A 111 15.16 -16.15 17.48
C LEU A 111 15.65 -16.53 18.90
N ARG A 112 16.32 -17.68 18.99
CA ARG A 112 16.92 -18.20 20.22
C ARG A 112 18.03 -17.25 20.69
N LYS A 113 17.97 -16.82 21.97
CA LYS A 113 19.03 -16.01 22.58
C LYS A 113 20.37 -16.75 22.48
N PRO A 114 21.45 -16.11 22.02
CA PRO A 114 22.78 -16.72 22.04
C PRO A 114 23.13 -17.07 23.48
N LYS A 115 23.52 -18.32 23.73
CA LYS A 115 24.13 -18.70 25.00
C LYS A 115 25.49 -18.01 25.04
N THR A 116 25.63 -17.05 25.95
CA THR A 116 26.92 -16.46 26.34
C THR A 116 27.94 -17.55 26.63
#